data_AF-A0A3N5FMN1-F1
#
_entry.id   AF-A0A3N5FMN1-F1
#
_cell.length_a   1.000
_cell.length_b   1.000
_cell.length_c   1.000
_cell.angle_alpha   90.00
_cell.angle_beta   90.00
_cell.angle_gamma   90.00
#
_symmetry.space_group_name_H-M   'P 1'
#
loop_
_entity.id
_entity.type
_entity.pdbx_description
1 polymer ?
#
loop_
_entity_poly.entity_id
_entity_poly.type
_entity_poly.pdbx_seq_one_letter_code
_entity_poly.pdbx_strand_id
1 'polypeptide(L)' 'MHSGLYDGWVRHRRLHPAPHAFRQRLFMVYLDLAEIDEVFRDRWLWETHRGALVRFRRSDYLGDPAVPLDEA' A
#
# COMPACT_ATOMS: atom_id res chain seq x y z
N MET A 1 -1.14 -13.30 9.48
CA MET A 1 -1.87 -12.25 8.73
C MET A 1 -2.15 -11.07 9.66
N HIS A 2 -1.15 -10.20 9.74
CA HIS A 2 -1.20 -8.87 10.35
C HIS A 2 -1.52 -7.78 9.32
N SER A 3 -1.36 -8.10 8.02
CA SER A 3 -1.82 -7.28 6.92
C SER A 3 -3.34 -7.13 6.90
N GLY A 4 -3.85 -5.97 6.46
CA GLY A 4 -5.28 -5.68 6.49
C GLY A 4 -5.71 -4.62 5.47
N LEU A 5 -6.94 -4.75 4.99
CA LEU A 5 -7.60 -3.73 4.16
C LEU A 5 -8.53 -2.90 5.06
N TYR A 6 -8.24 -1.61 5.14
CA TYR A 6 -9.03 -0.66 5.91
C TYR A 6 -9.87 0.16 4.94
N ASP A 7 -11.19 0.12 5.06
CA ASP A 7 -12.08 0.97 4.29
C ASP A 7 -12.68 2.09 5.15
N GLY A 8 -13.05 3.20 4.51
CA GLY A 8 -13.66 4.29 5.24
C GLY A 8 -13.94 5.51 4.37
N TRP A 9 -14.06 6.64 5.05
CA TRP A 9 -14.38 7.92 4.43
C TRP A 9 -13.36 8.98 4.84
N VAL A 10 -12.79 9.67 3.86
CA VAL A 10 -12.04 10.90 4.10
C VAL A 10 -13.03 12.03 3.93
N ARG A 11 -13.12 12.84 4.99
CA ARG A 11 -13.87 14.09 4.99
C ARG A 11 -12.89 15.23 5.16
N HIS A 12 -12.87 16.13 4.19
CA HIS A 12 -12.16 17.39 4.32
C HIS A 12 -13.17 18.53 4.32
N ARG A 13 -12.97 19.49 5.22
CA ARG A 13 -13.80 20.70 5.31
C ARG A 13 -12.90 21.90 5.49
N ARG A 14 -12.95 22.81 4.53
CA ARG A 14 -12.33 24.12 4.58
C ARG A 14 -13.38 25.15 4.96
N LEU A 15 -13.06 26.01 5.93
CA LEU A 15 -13.99 27.03 6.44
C LEU A 15 -13.74 28.42 5.86
N HIS A 16 -12.52 28.76 5.43
CA HIS A 16 -12.16 30.08 4.89
C HIS A 16 -11.27 29.99 3.64
N PRO A 17 -11.36 30.98 2.72
CA PRO A 17 -12.25 32.14 2.73
C PRO A 17 -13.69 31.82 2.27
N ALA A 18 -13.94 30.66 1.67
CA ALA A 18 -15.28 30.17 1.36
C ALA A 18 -15.43 28.71 1.84
N PRO A 19 -16.60 28.32 2.37
CA PRO A 19 -16.85 26.95 2.79
C PRO A 19 -16.72 25.98 1.61
N HIS A 20 -15.88 24.95 1.77
CA HIS A 20 -15.81 23.85 0.83
C HIS A 20 -15.65 22.55 1.61
N ALA A 21 -16.48 21.56 1.31
CA ALA A 21 -16.44 20.27 1.96
C ALA A 21 -16.52 19.16 0.91
N PHE A 22 -15.68 18.14 1.08
CA PHE A 22 -15.81 16.91 0.32
C PHE A 22 -15.79 15.72 1.28
N ARG A 23 -16.51 14.67 0.89
CA ARG A 23 -16.50 13.36 1.54
C ARG A 23 -16.37 12.32 0.46
N GLN A 24 -15.31 11.52 0.53
CA GLN A 24 -15.02 10.48 -0.46
C GLN A 24 -14.78 9.14 0.23
N ARG A 25 -15.21 8.06 -0.44
CA ARG A 25 -14.84 6.70 -0.05
C ARG A 25 -13.36 6.50 -0.35
N LEU A 26 -12.66 5.88 0.57
CA LEU A 26 -11.32 5.37 0.34
C LEU A 26 -11.19 3.98 0.92
N PHE A 27 -10.13 3.31 0.48
CA PHE A 27 -9.55 2.19 1.19
C PHE A 27 -8.05 2.42 1.32
N MET A 28 -7.44 1.80 2.32
CA MET A 28 -6.01 1.85 2.57
C MET A 28 -5.55 0.44 2.91
N VAL A 29 -4.45 0.03 2.29
CA VAL A 29 -3.83 -1.26 2.56
C VAL A 29 -2.75 -1.06 3.60
N TYR A 30 -2.83 -1.79 4.71
CA TYR A 30 -1.73 -1.98 5.63
C TYR A 30 -1.09 -3.32 5.31
N LEU A 31 0.21 -3.30 5.03
CA LEU A 31 0.95 -4.48 4.67
C LEU A 31 2.06 -4.70 5.68
N ASP A 32 2.06 -5.87 6.30
CA ASP A 32 3.20 -6.33 7.08
C ASP A 32 4.32 -6.73 6.11
N LEU A 33 5.51 -6.18 6.34
CA LEU A 33 6.66 -6.38 5.48
C LEU A 33 7.12 -7.85 5.47
N ALA A 34 6.96 -8.56 6.59
CA ALA A 34 7.27 -9.98 6.70
C ALA A 34 6.31 -10.86 5.87
N GLU A 35 5.12 -10.34 5.55
CA GLU A 35 4.07 -11.06 4.81
C GLU A 35 4.05 -10.72 3.31
N ILE A 36 4.96 -9.87 2.81
CA ILE A 36 5.00 -9.43 1.41
C ILE A 36 4.97 -10.62 0.45
N ASP A 37 5.86 -11.59 0.60
CA ASP A 37 5.93 -12.73 -0.32
C ASP A 37 4.71 -13.66 -0.25
N GLU A 38 3.92 -13.61 0.83
CA GLU A 38 2.68 -14.37 0.98
C GLU A 38 1.49 -13.62 0.38
N VAL A 39 1.36 -12.31 0.64
CA VAL A 39 0.23 -11.49 0.17
C VAL A 39 0.24 -11.33 -1.35
N PHE A 40 1.44 -11.27 -1.95
CA PHE A 40 1.61 -11.15 -3.40
C PHE A 40 1.62 -12.50 -4.13
N ARG A 41 1.62 -13.64 -3.42
CA ARG A 41 1.63 -14.99 -4.02
C ARG A 41 0.34 -15.26 -4.81
N ASP A 42 0.46 -15.79 -6.02
CA ASP A 42 -0.64 -16.22 -6.89
C ASP A 42 -1.67 -15.13 -7.28
N ARG A 43 -1.29 -13.85 -7.20
CA ARG A 43 -2.14 -12.70 -7.57
C ARG A 43 -1.69 -12.11 -8.91
N TRP A 44 -2.43 -12.36 -9.98
CA TRP A 44 -2.02 -11.97 -11.35
C TRP A 44 -1.82 -10.46 -11.61
N LEU A 45 -2.41 -9.57 -10.79
CA LEU A 45 -2.20 -8.10 -10.89
C LEU A 45 -1.06 -7.58 -10.01
N TRP A 46 -0.51 -8.45 -9.14
CA TRP A 46 0.38 -8.11 -8.02
C TRP A 46 1.62 -9.01 -8.09
N GLU A 47 2.34 -8.95 -9.19
CA GLU A 47 3.50 -9.82 -9.46
C GLU A 47 4.81 -9.05 -9.61
N THR A 48 5.92 -9.75 -9.39
CA THR A 48 7.29 -9.28 -9.63
C THR A 48 7.70 -9.35 -11.12
N HIS A 49 6.83 -9.79 -12.04
CA HIS A 49 7.09 -9.77 -13.48
C HIS A 49 6.80 -8.41 -14.14
N ARG A 50 7.25 -8.22 -15.37
CA ARG A 50 7.32 -6.93 -16.09
C ARG A 50 5.95 -6.29 -16.46
N GLY A 51 4.83 -6.88 -16.01
CA GLY A 51 3.47 -6.47 -16.39
C GLY A 51 2.46 -6.34 -15.24
N ALA A 52 2.87 -6.43 -13.98
CA ALA A 52 1.96 -6.23 -12.85
C ALA A 52 1.57 -4.76 -12.68
N LEU A 53 0.30 -4.50 -12.32
CA LEU A 53 -0.20 -3.16 -12.01
C LEU A 53 0.41 -2.63 -10.70
N VAL A 54 0.69 -3.53 -9.76
CA VAL A 54 1.35 -3.22 -8.49
C VAL A 54 2.51 -4.18 -8.32
N ARG A 55 3.73 -3.65 -8.23
CA ARG A 55 4.97 -4.44 -8.16
C ARG A 55 5.78 -4.00 -6.94
N PHE A 56 6.11 -4.96 -6.07
CA PHE A 56 7.13 -4.76 -5.05
C PHE A 56 8.51 -5.14 -5.62
N ARG A 57 9.52 -4.31 -5.38
CA ARG A 57 10.92 -4.55 -5.77
C ARG A 57 11.79 -4.27 -4.57
N ARG A 58 12.44 -5.30 -4.03
CA ARG A 58 13.33 -5.11 -2.88
C ARG A 58 14.43 -4.06 -3.14
N SER A 59 14.91 -3.94 -4.38
CA SER A 59 15.90 -2.94 -4.81
C SER A 59 15.45 -1.48 -4.76
N ASP A 60 14.14 -1.22 -4.73
CA ASP A 60 13.60 0.14 -4.77
C ASP A 60 13.55 0.77 -3.36
N TYR A 61 13.90 -0.01 -2.33
CA TYR A 61 13.91 0.38 -0.92
C TYR A 61 15.34 0.40 -0.38
N LEU A 62 15.55 1.19 0.67
CA LEU A 62 16.84 1.34 1.34
C LEU A 62 17.31 0.00 1.97
N GLY A 63 18.61 -0.12 2.19
CA GLY A 63 19.26 -1.32 2.74
C GLY A 63 19.76 -2.31 1.68
N ASP A 64 20.38 -3.41 2.13
CA ASP A 64 20.89 -4.45 1.24
C ASP A 64 19.71 -5.21 0.58
N PRO A 65 19.63 -5.24 -0.77
CA PRO A 65 18.59 -5.97 -1.47
C PRO A 65 18.57 -7.48 -1.22
N ALA A 66 19.66 -8.06 -0.69
CA ALA A 66 19.73 -9.47 -0.30
C ALA A 66 19.07 -9.76 1.06
N VAL A 67 18.80 -8.73 1.86
CA VAL A 67 18.15 -8.85 3.18
C VAL A 67 16.66 -8.50 3.03
N PRO A 68 15.73 -9.27 3.62
CA PRO A 68 14.31 -8.91 3.67
C PRO A 68 14.09 -7.48 4.20
N LEU A 69 13.07 -6.77 3.69
CA LEU A 69 12.90 -5.34 4.00
C LEU A 69 12.50 -5.08 5.46
N ASP A 70 11.86 -6.04 6.11
CA ASP A 70 11.53 -6.06 7.54
C ASP A 70 12.75 -6.25 8.45
N GLU A 71 13.85 -6.79 7.92
CA GLU A 71 15.09 -7.07 8.65
C GLU A 71 16.25 -6.09 8.32
N ALA A 72 16.02 -5.13 7.43
CA ALA A 72 17.06 -4.26 6.85
C ALA A 72 17.31 -2.94 7.58
#